data_AF-A0A514MGG0-F1
#
_entry.id   AF-A0A514MGG0-F1
#
_cell.length_a   1.000
_cell.length_b   1.000
_cell.length_c   1.000
_cell.angle_alpha   90.00
_cell.angle_beta   90.00
_cell.angle_gamma   90.00
#
_symmetry.space_group_name_H-M   'P 1'
#
loop_
_entity.id
_entity.type
_entity.pdbx_description
1 polymer ?
#
loop_
_entity_poly.entity_id
_entity_poly.type
_entity_poly.pdbx_seq_one_letter_code
_entity_poly.pdbx_strand_id
1 'polypeptide(L)'
;CTSRSWRTAVAGSNADADDGDEDGEFVPTRTRASRRARLSARRRESIRLLDVLDGGGGTDAGGIGEFLRHPAGVASLLNTRALQSFAPVESEPNSFRCTLHRIGFLGFQVAPVLDLRVTPTCTDCTVEMLSCRFEGSGLIEQQNELFSAFMRNHITWGDIGEEPCLDIDVNLEVALEVYTKPFSLLPLSAVEKPGNLLMQSLLDRLVPMLGEQLLRDYHSWVQQQPEASS
;
A
#
# COMPACT_ATOMS: atom_id res chain seq x y z
N CYS A 1 -0.79 -23.65 6.50
CA CYS A 1 -0.38 -23.65 5.07
C CYS A 1 -1.12 -24.72 4.28
N THR A 2 -2.10 -24.31 3.48
CA THR A 2 -2.60 -25.06 2.31
C THR A 2 -3.11 -24.04 1.30
N SER A 3 -2.38 -23.89 0.20
CA SER A 3 -2.72 -23.04 -0.93
C SER A 3 -3.94 -23.59 -1.66
N ARG A 4 -4.94 -22.75 -1.91
CA ARG A 4 -6.01 -23.03 -2.89
C ARG A 4 -6.13 -21.86 -3.85
N SER A 5 -5.61 -22.10 -5.05
CA SER A 5 -5.85 -21.33 -6.28
C SER A 5 -7.35 -21.32 -6.60
N TRP A 6 -7.91 -20.14 -6.83
CA TRP A 6 -9.24 -20.00 -7.42
C TRP A 6 -9.14 -19.23 -8.73
N ARG A 7 -9.60 -19.90 -9.79
CA ARG A 7 -9.77 -19.37 -11.14
C ARG A 7 -11.06 -18.56 -11.18
N THR A 8 -11.00 -17.45 -11.91
CA THR A 8 -12.10 -16.64 -12.39
C THR A 8 -13.09 -17.47 -13.20
N ALA A 9 -14.39 -17.35 -12.90
CA ALA A 9 -15.46 -17.82 -13.77
C ALA A 9 -16.25 -16.59 -14.25
N VAL A 10 -16.19 -16.35 -15.56
CA VAL A 10 -17.05 -15.42 -16.29
C VAL A 10 -18.33 -16.17 -16.61
N ALA A 11 -19.48 -15.66 -16.18
CA ALA A 11 -20.79 -16.16 -16.57
C ALA A 11 -21.30 -15.39 -17.78
N GLY A 12 -21.66 -16.11 -18.83
CA GLY A 12 -22.42 -15.61 -19.97
C GLY A 12 -23.63 -16.49 -20.25
N SER A 13 -24.72 -15.86 -20.72
CA SER A 13 -25.79 -16.41 -21.59
C SER A 13 -26.78 -15.25 -21.88
N ASN A 14 -26.90 -14.75 -23.13
CA ASN A 14 -27.87 -15.06 -24.21
C ASN A 14 -29.36 -14.91 -23.79
N ALA A 15 -30.32 -14.35 -24.54
CA ALA A 15 -30.55 -14.04 -25.96
C ALA A 15 -31.47 -12.77 -26.07
N ASP A 16 -31.79 -12.11 -27.19
CA ASP A 16 -32.46 -12.56 -28.43
C ASP A 16 -32.35 -11.49 -29.55
N ALA A 17 -32.61 -11.93 -30.78
CA ALA A 17 -32.38 -11.29 -32.09
C ALA A 17 -33.36 -10.16 -32.48
N ASP A 18 -32.93 -9.25 -33.36
CA ASP A 18 -33.66 -8.88 -34.59
C ASP A 18 -32.74 -8.19 -35.62
N ASP A 19 -33.14 -8.32 -36.89
CA ASP A 19 -32.44 -8.17 -38.17
C ASP A 19 -32.34 -6.71 -38.69
N GLY A 20 -31.35 -6.43 -39.55
CA GLY A 20 -31.30 -5.17 -40.31
C GLY A 20 -29.90 -4.79 -40.82
N ASP A 21 -29.56 -5.24 -42.03
CA ASP A 21 -28.43 -4.77 -42.84
C ASP A 21 -28.55 -3.28 -43.19
N GLU A 22 -27.56 -2.45 -42.83
CA GLU A 22 -27.17 -1.24 -43.60
C GLU A 22 -25.68 -0.95 -43.39
N ASP A 23 -25.01 -0.64 -44.51
CA ASP A 23 -23.58 -0.40 -44.65
C ASP A 23 -23.03 0.67 -43.68
N GLY A 24 -22.29 0.22 -42.67
CA GLY A 24 -21.57 1.09 -41.74
C GLY A 24 -20.11 0.68 -41.69
N GLU A 25 -19.26 1.43 -42.40
CA GLU A 25 -17.80 1.41 -42.25
C GLU A 25 -17.46 1.39 -40.76
N PHE A 26 -16.96 0.25 -40.27
CA PHE A 26 -16.56 0.04 -38.89
C PHE A 26 -15.33 0.91 -38.63
N VAL A 27 -15.56 2.19 -38.34
CA VAL A 27 -14.53 3.07 -37.80
C VAL A 27 -14.04 2.38 -36.55
N PRO A 28 -12.76 1.95 -36.46
CA PRO A 28 -12.27 1.44 -35.21
C PRO A 28 -12.36 2.64 -34.28
N THR A 29 -13.22 2.53 -33.25
CA THR A 29 -13.17 3.41 -32.10
C THR A 29 -11.76 3.28 -31.60
N ARG A 30 -10.89 4.19 -32.03
CA ARG A 30 -9.59 4.42 -31.45
C ARG A 30 -9.91 4.75 -30.01
N THR A 31 -9.90 3.74 -29.14
CA THR A 31 -9.56 3.92 -27.75
C THR A 31 -8.26 4.69 -27.81
N ARG A 32 -8.34 6.02 -27.69
CA ARG A 32 -7.17 6.86 -27.54
C ARG A 32 -6.47 6.25 -26.34
N ALA A 33 -5.34 5.60 -26.58
CA ALA A 33 -4.49 5.12 -25.51
C ALA A 33 -4.23 6.35 -24.63
N SER A 34 -4.85 6.38 -23.46
CA SER A 34 -4.72 7.51 -22.55
C SER A 34 -3.23 7.66 -22.22
N ARG A 35 -2.73 8.90 -22.25
CA ARG A 35 -1.31 9.18 -22.00
C ARG A 35 -1.03 9.00 -20.51
N ARG A 36 -0.78 7.77 -20.09
CA ARG A 36 -0.50 7.44 -18.69
C ARG A 36 0.99 7.50 -18.37
N ALA A 37 1.36 8.45 -17.51
CA ALA A 37 2.68 8.48 -16.88
C ALA A 37 2.74 7.41 -15.79
N ARG A 38 3.89 6.74 -15.66
CA ARG A 38 4.13 5.74 -14.61
C ARG A 38 5.21 6.24 -13.67
N LEU A 39 4.82 6.40 -12.42
CA LEU A 39 5.70 6.76 -11.34
C LEU A 39 6.00 5.54 -10.49
N SER A 40 7.25 5.40 -10.05
CA SER A 40 7.68 4.28 -9.23
C SER A 40 8.77 4.71 -8.27
N ALA A 41 8.69 4.21 -7.04
CA ALA A 41 9.76 4.34 -6.06
C ALA A 41 9.87 3.05 -5.25
N ARG A 42 11.08 2.76 -4.79
CA ARG A 42 11.34 1.61 -3.94
C ARG A 42 12.32 1.99 -2.86
N ARG A 43 12.05 1.53 -1.64
CA ARG A 43 12.96 1.69 -0.52
C ARG A 43 13.08 0.38 0.23
N ARG A 44 14.32 -0.04 0.43
CA ARG A 44 14.69 -1.13 1.32
C ARG A 44 15.39 -0.56 2.54
N GLU A 45 15.01 -1.04 3.71
CA GLU A 45 15.60 -0.68 4.99
C GLU A 45 15.85 -1.97 5.78
N SER A 46 16.99 -2.06 6.45
CA SER A 46 17.32 -3.18 7.33
C SER A 46 17.70 -2.61 8.67
N ILE A 47 17.02 -3.06 9.73
CA ILE A 47 17.20 -2.54 11.08
C ILE A 47 17.61 -3.70 11.97
N ARG A 48 18.71 -3.52 12.69
CA ARG A 48 19.20 -4.52 13.65
C ARG A 48 18.32 -4.49 14.90
N LEU A 49 17.90 -5.67 15.35
CA LEU A 49 17.07 -5.80 16.54
C LEU A 49 17.87 -5.60 17.85
N LEU A 50 19.21 -5.69 17.79
CA LEU A 50 20.13 -5.49 18.93
C LEU A 50 20.40 -4.03 19.30
N ASP A 51 20.23 -3.06 18.39
CA ASP A 51 20.59 -1.65 18.63
C ASP A 51 19.55 -0.88 19.49
N VAL A 52 18.52 -1.56 20.00
CA VAL A 52 17.46 -0.97 20.84
C VAL A 52 17.39 -1.70 22.19
N LEU A 53 18.47 -1.59 22.97
CA LEU A 53 18.58 -1.51 24.45
C LEU A 53 19.63 -2.45 25.08
N ASP A 54 20.54 -1.82 25.85
CA ASP A 54 21.42 -2.36 26.91
C ASP A 54 20.63 -3.06 28.04
N GLY A 55 19.85 -4.10 27.74
CA GLY A 55 18.88 -4.60 28.72
C GLY A 55 18.42 -6.03 28.52
N GLY A 56 19.34 -6.97 28.29
CA GLY A 56 19.28 -8.37 28.77
C GLY A 56 18.03 -9.24 28.51
N GLY A 57 17.03 -8.77 27.77
CA GLY A 57 15.82 -9.51 27.42
C GLY A 57 15.93 -10.01 25.99
N GLY A 58 16.07 -11.33 25.83
CA GLY A 58 16.26 -11.99 24.55
C GLY A 58 15.24 -11.55 23.51
N THR A 59 15.69 -10.76 22.55
CA THR A 59 14.92 -10.37 21.36
C THR A 59 15.16 -11.44 20.32
N ASP A 60 14.47 -12.58 20.45
CA ASP A 60 14.51 -13.58 19.39
C ASP A 60 13.70 -13.08 18.19
N ALA A 61 14.16 -13.39 16.98
CA ALA A 61 13.40 -13.10 15.75
C ALA A 61 12.00 -13.76 15.77
N GLY A 62 11.76 -14.73 16.66
CA GLY A 62 10.46 -15.33 16.91
C GLY A 62 9.44 -14.34 17.51
N GLY A 63 9.86 -13.51 18.46
CA GLY A 63 8.98 -12.55 19.15
C GLY A 63 8.44 -11.44 18.25
N ILE A 64 9.25 -10.89 17.34
CA ILE A 64 8.79 -9.87 16.39
C ILE A 64 7.75 -10.46 15.41
N GLY A 65 7.94 -11.69 14.95
CA GLY A 65 6.98 -12.36 14.10
C GLY A 65 5.64 -12.62 14.79
N GLU A 66 5.65 -12.89 16.10
CA GLU A 66 4.43 -13.01 16.91
C GLU A 66 3.71 -11.66 17.05
N PHE A 67 4.46 -10.61 17.36
CA PHE A 67 3.92 -9.26 17.43
C PHE A 67 3.23 -8.82 16.13
N LEU A 68 3.84 -9.08 14.96
CA LEU A 68 3.26 -8.70 13.67
C LEU A 68 2.00 -9.49 13.30
N ARG A 69 1.77 -10.65 13.94
CA ARG A 69 0.52 -11.43 13.86
C ARG A 69 -0.53 -10.96 14.89
N HIS A 70 -0.12 -10.22 15.92
CA HIS A 70 -1.00 -9.70 16.95
C HIS A 70 -1.71 -8.41 16.47
N PRO A 71 -2.96 -8.13 16.90
CA PRO A 71 -3.66 -6.89 16.55
C PRO A 71 -2.87 -5.61 16.82
N ALA A 72 -2.04 -5.61 17.87
CA ALA A 72 -1.14 -4.49 18.18
C ALA A 72 -0.08 -4.25 17.10
N GLY A 73 0.51 -5.33 16.55
CA GLY A 73 1.46 -5.23 15.45
C GLY A 73 0.80 -4.81 14.14
N VAL A 74 -0.41 -5.31 13.85
CA VAL A 74 -1.20 -4.85 12.69
C VAL A 74 -1.49 -3.35 12.80
N ALA A 75 -1.88 -2.86 13.97
CA ALA A 75 -2.10 -1.43 14.20
C ALA A 75 -0.81 -0.60 14.03
N SER A 76 0.33 -1.14 14.46
CA SER A 76 1.64 -0.51 14.28
C SER A 76 2.07 -0.46 12.80
N LEU A 77 1.93 -1.58 12.07
CA LEU A 77 2.21 -1.70 10.63
C LEU A 77 1.44 -0.70 9.78
N LEU A 78 0.17 -0.49 10.13
CA LEU A 78 -0.70 0.45 9.44
C LEU A 78 -0.58 1.88 9.96
N ASN A 79 0.27 2.10 10.98
CA ASN A 79 0.45 3.35 11.70
C ASN A 79 -0.89 4.03 12.00
N THR A 80 -1.78 3.31 12.68
CA THR A 80 -3.17 3.76 12.89
C THR A 80 -3.26 5.07 13.66
N ARG A 81 -2.23 5.43 14.45
CA ARG A 81 -2.12 6.71 15.17
C ARG A 81 -1.96 7.91 14.23
N ALA A 82 -1.43 7.71 13.02
CA ALA A 82 -1.26 8.76 12.01
C ALA A 82 -2.48 8.91 11.09
N LEU A 83 -3.48 8.02 11.22
CA LEU A 83 -4.69 8.03 10.39
C LEU A 83 -5.77 8.93 11.02
N GLN A 84 -6.62 9.49 10.18
CA GLN A 84 -7.83 10.16 10.63
C GLN A 84 -8.89 9.14 11.08
N SER A 85 -9.00 8.02 10.36
CA SER A 85 -9.83 6.89 10.76
C SER A 85 -9.28 5.57 10.23
N PHE A 86 -9.66 4.49 10.92
CA PHE A 86 -9.25 3.13 10.64
C PHE A 86 -10.41 2.20 10.95
N ALA A 87 -10.82 1.39 9.98
CA ALA A 87 -11.92 0.43 10.14
C ALA A 87 -11.65 -0.85 9.33
N PRO A 88 -12.09 -2.03 9.80
CA PRO A 88 -12.03 -3.25 9.01
C PRO A 88 -12.97 -3.17 7.79
N VAL A 89 -12.61 -3.86 6.70
CA VAL A 89 -13.47 -4.04 5.51
C VAL A 89 -14.20 -5.37 5.66
N GLU A 90 -15.51 -5.32 5.88
CA GLU A 90 -16.31 -6.51 6.23
C GLU A 90 -16.28 -7.63 5.18
N SER A 91 -16.14 -7.27 3.91
CA SER A 91 -16.16 -8.23 2.79
C SER A 91 -14.84 -8.97 2.58
N GLU A 92 -13.75 -8.55 3.23
CA GLU A 92 -12.39 -9.04 2.92
C GLU A 92 -11.57 -9.29 4.20
N PRO A 93 -11.04 -10.51 4.41
CA PRO A 93 -10.28 -10.82 5.62
C PRO A 93 -8.98 -9.99 5.69
N ASN A 94 -8.62 -9.58 6.91
CA ASN A 94 -7.43 -8.78 7.21
C ASN A 94 -7.27 -7.54 6.32
N SER A 95 -8.39 -6.98 5.87
CA SER A 95 -8.44 -5.79 5.04
C SER A 95 -9.01 -4.63 5.83
N PHE A 96 -8.45 -3.44 5.64
CA PHE A 96 -8.71 -2.27 6.45
C PHE A 96 -8.83 -1.04 5.57
N ARG A 97 -9.85 -0.23 5.84
CA ARG A 97 -10.03 1.10 5.28
C ARG A 97 -9.31 2.11 6.17
N CYS A 98 -8.34 2.79 5.58
CA CYS A 98 -7.51 3.78 6.23
C CYS A 98 -7.76 5.15 5.58
N THR A 99 -8.33 6.09 6.33
CA THR A 99 -8.49 7.48 5.87
C THR A 99 -7.35 8.32 6.41
N LEU A 100 -6.58 8.93 5.52
CA LEU A 100 -5.51 9.84 5.89
C LEU A 100 -6.06 11.21 6.23
N HIS A 101 -5.27 11.97 6.99
CA HIS A 101 -5.54 13.37 7.24
C HIS A 101 -5.67 14.15 5.93
N ARG A 102 -6.59 15.11 5.92
CA ARG A 102 -6.83 15.97 4.77
C ARG A 102 -5.56 16.75 4.40
N ILE A 103 -5.17 16.66 3.13
CA ILE A 103 -4.03 17.38 2.57
C ILE A 103 -4.58 18.55 1.76
N GLY A 104 -4.02 19.74 2.00
CA GLY A 104 -4.32 20.95 1.23
C GLY A 104 -3.31 21.14 0.10
N PHE A 105 -3.77 21.23 -1.14
CA PHE A 105 -2.91 21.51 -2.29
C PHE A 105 -3.62 22.39 -3.32
N LEU A 106 -2.97 23.49 -3.73
CA LEU A 106 -3.49 24.45 -4.73
C LEU A 106 -4.92 24.96 -4.45
N GLY A 107 -5.27 25.16 -3.17
CA GLY A 107 -6.60 25.64 -2.77
C GLY A 107 -7.68 24.56 -2.68
N PHE A 108 -7.33 23.29 -2.91
CA PHE A 108 -8.20 22.15 -2.69
C PHE A 108 -7.82 21.41 -1.41
N GLN A 109 -8.81 20.79 -0.76
CA GLN A 109 -8.60 19.93 0.39
C GLN A 109 -9.09 18.52 0.05
N VAL A 110 -8.21 17.53 0.21
CA VAL A 110 -8.45 16.15 -0.22
C VAL A 110 -8.07 15.17 0.89
N ALA A 111 -8.89 14.15 1.13
CA ALA A 111 -8.57 13.03 2.00
C ALA A 111 -8.27 11.77 1.16
N PRO A 112 -7.05 11.23 1.19
CA PRO A 112 -6.77 9.92 0.64
C PRO A 112 -7.44 8.83 1.48
N VAL A 113 -8.18 7.94 0.84
CA VAL A 113 -8.78 6.75 1.44
C VAL A 113 -8.18 5.53 0.77
N LEU A 114 -7.57 4.67 1.59
CA LEU A 114 -6.86 3.48 1.15
C LEU A 114 -7.58 2.26 1.70
N ASP A 115 -7.77 1.24 0.87
CA ASP A 115 -8.08 -0.10 1.36
C ASP A 115 -6.79 -0.93 1.32
N LEU A 116 -6.32 -1.37 2.50
CA LEU A 116 -5.06 -2.09 2.69
C LEU A 116 -5.32 -3.50 3.20
N ARG A 117 -4.57 -4.49 2.70
CA ARG A 117 -4.60 -5.87 3.20
C ARG A 117 -3.31 -6.22 3.90
N VAL A 118 -3.42 -6.81 5.09
CA VAL A 118 -2.29 -7.31 5.87
C VAL A 118 -2.28 -8.83 5.84
N THR A 119 -1.19 -9.41 5.37
CA THR A 119 -1.01 -10.86 5.24
C THR A 119 0.22 -11.29 6.03
N PRO A 120 0.07 -11.60 7.32
CA PRO A 120 1.17 -12.12 8.11
C PRO A 120 1.32 -13.63 7.88
N THR A 121 2.57 -14.10 7.86
CA THR A 121 2.96 -15.50 7.79
C THR A 121 3.86 -15.85 8.98
N CYS A 122 4.45 -17.05 8.98
CA CYS A 122 5.40 -17.45 10.01
C CYS A 122 6.77 -16.77 9.85
N THR A 123 7.08 -16.27 8.66
CA THR A 123 8.43 -15.79 8.29
C THR A 123 8.44 -14.37 7.74
N ASP A 124 7.27 -13.86 7.33
CA ASP A 124 7.14 -12.53 6.75
C ASP A 124 5.76 -11.93 7.02
N CYS A 125 5.63 -10.64 6.74
CA CYS A 125 4.37 -9.94 6.74
C CYS A 125 4.31 -9.03 5.52
N THR A 126 3.21 -9.11 4.76
CA THR A 126 3.00 -8.23 3.61
C THR A 126 1.82 -7.30 3.87
N VAL A 127 2.01 -6.00 3.64
CA VAL A 127 0.93 -5.01 3.53
C VAL A 127 0.78 -4.61 2.07
N GLU A 128 -0.42 -4.78 1.51
CA GLU A 128 -0.72 -4.47 0.12
C GLU A 128 -1.82 -3.42 0.02
N MET A 129 -1.66 -2.47 -0.89
CA MET A 129 -2.72 -1.52 -1.24
C MET A 129 -3.65 -2.16 -2.28
N LEU A 130 -4.91 -2.37 -1.90
CA LEU A 130 -5.95 -2.90 -2.78
C LEU A 130 -6.58 -1.78 -3.62
N SER A 131 -6.81 -0.63 -3.00
CA SER A 131 -7.34 0.56 -3.67
C SER A 131 -6.87 1.84 -2.99
N CYS A 132 -6.87 2.92 -3.77
CA CYS A 132 -6.66 4.27 -3.29
C CYS A 132 -7.62 5.20 -4.03
N ARG A 133 -8.35 6.02 -3.28
CA ARG A 133 -9.23 7.04 -3.83
C ARG A 133 -9.09 8.33 -3.02
N PHE A 134 -9.47 9.43 -3.64
CA PHE A 134 -9.57 10.73 -3.00
C PHE A 134 -11.03 11.04 -2.71
N GLU A 135 -11.32 11.41 -1.46
CA GLU A 135 -12.63 11.91 -1.01
C GLU A 135 -12.53 13.43 -0.77
N GLY A 136 -13.53 14.19 -1.25
CA GLY A 136 -13.44 15.65 -1.30
C GLY A 136 -14.63 16.31 -2.00
N SER A 137 -14.37 17.32 -2.82
CA SER A 137 -15.39 17.88 -3.72
C SER A 137 -15.63 16.96 -4.92
N GLY A 138 -16.78 17.08 -5.59
CA GLY A 138 -17.09 16.23 -6.76
C GLY A 138 -16.05 16.32 -7.90
N LEU A 139 -15.38 17.46 -8.06
CA LEU A 139 -14.27 17.61 -9.03
C LEU A 139 -13.04 16.75 -8.67
N ILE A 140 -12.78 16.53 -7.38
CA ILE A 140 -11.69 15.69 -6.87
C ILE A 140 -12.06 14.21 -7.02
N GLU A 141 -13.30 13.84 -6.72
CA GLU A 141 -13.75 12.46 -6.87
C GLU A 141 -13.71 11.98 -8.32
N GLN A 142 -13.98 12.87 -9.27
CA GLN A 142 -13.82 12.59 -10.70
C GLN A 142 -12.36 12.26 -11.09
N GLN A 143 -11.37 12.75 -10.33
CA GLN A 143 -9.96 12.42 -10.59
C GLN A 143 -9.63 10.97 -10.28
N ASN A 144 -10.45 10.24 -9.52
CA ASN A 144 -10.20 8.83 -9.17
C ASN A 144 -10.16 7.92 -10.39
N GLU A 145 -10.81 8.29 -11.49
CA GLU A 145 -10.75 7.55 -12.77
C GLU A 145 -9.44 7.77 -13.54
N LEU A 146 -8.71 8.84 -13.19
CA LEU A 146 -7.53 9.31 -13.92
C LEU A 146 -6.22 8.81 -13.31
N PHE A 147 -6.27 8.12 -12.17
CA PHE A 147 -5.09 7.51 -11.57
C PHE A 147 -5.35 6.09 -11.07
N SER A 148 -4.27 5.36 -10.85
CA SER A 148 -4.27 4.11 -10.11
C SER A 148 -2.99 4.00 -9.32
N ALA A 149 -3.06 3.48 -8.10
CA ALA A 149 -1.90 3.29 -7.24
C ALA A 149 -1.79 1.83 -6.80
N PHE A 150 -0.56 1.37 -6.65
CA PHE A 150 -0.20 0.06 -6.12
C PHE A 150 0.93 0.24 -5.11
N MET A 151 0.82 -0.44 -3.97
CA MET A 151 1.88 -0.47 -2.98
C MET A 151 1.98 -1.87 -2.40
N ARG A 152 3.22 -2.31 -2.21
CA ARG A 152 3.55 -3.53 -1.49
C ARG A 152 4.67 -3.23 -0.51
N ASN A 153 4.41 -3.44 0.77
CA ASN A 153 5.40 -3.42 1.84
C ASN A 153 5.61 -4.86 2.30
N HIS A 154 6.78 -5.43 2.02
CA HIS A 154 7.17 -6.77 2.43
C HIS A 154 8.18 -6.69 3.55
N ILE A 155 7.82 -7.26 4.70
CA ILE A 155 8.61 -7.22 5.92
C ILE A 155 9.03 -8.63 6.24
N THR A 156 10.33 -8.85 6.40
CA THR A 156 10.91 -10.12 6.82
C THR A 156 11.72 -9.94 8.07
N TRP A 157 11.78 -10.99 8.87
CA TRP A 157 12.61 -11.04 10.08
C TRP A 157 13.36 -12.35 10.11
N GLY A 158 14.61 -12.30 10.55
CA GLY A 158 15.43 -13.49 10.65
C GLY A 158 16.88 -13.15 10.97
N ASP A 159 17.67 -14.19 11.22
CA ASP A 159 19.10 -14.08 11.44
C ASP A 159 19.80 -14.04 10.08
N ILE A 160 19.88 -12.86 9.45
CA ILE A 160 20.79 -12.67 8.33
C ILE A 160 22.20 -12.42 8.90
N GLY A 161 22.82 -13.48 9.44
CA GLY A 161 24.14 -13.44 10.09
C GLY A 161 24.11 -13.84 11.56
N GLU A 162 25.02 -13.29 12.38
CA GLU A 162 25.06 -13.50 13.84
C GLU A 162 24.01 -12.67 14.60
N GLU A 163 23.38 -11.67 13.94
CA GLU A 163 22.48 -10.70 14.58
C GLU A 163 21.08 -10.70 13.92
N PRO A 164 19.98 -10.77 14.71
CA PRO A 164 18.62 -10.71 14.18
C PRO A 164 18.33 -9.33 13.55
N CYS A 165 17.79 -9.33 12.33
CA CYS A 165 17.41 -8.11 11.61
C CYS A 165 15.94 -8.12 11.19
N LEU A 166 15.40 -6.92 11.04
CA LEU A 166 14.10 -6.64 10.44
C LEU A 166 14.34 -5.94 9.10
N ASP A 167 13.99 -6.60 8.01
CA ASP A 167 14.08 -6.04 6.67
C ASP A 167 12.70 -5.57 6.20
N ILE A 168 12.66 -4.38 5.63
CA ILE A 168 11.46 -3.72 5.13
C ILE A 168 11.71 -3.34 3.67
N ASP A 169 10.94 -3.91 2.76
CA ASP A 169 11.00 -3.66 1.31
C ASP A 169 9.68 -3.08 0.82
N VAL A 170 9.67 -1.77 0.58
CA VAL A 170 8.49 -1.04 0.10
C VAL A 170 8.66 -0.71 -1.38
N ASN A 171 7.71 -1.16 -2.19
CA ASN A 171 7.52 -0.74 -3.57
C ASN A 171 6.22 0.06 -3.69
N LEU A 172 6.29 1.21 -4.36
CA LEU A 172 5.16 2.09 -4.63
C LEU A 172 5.12 2.45 -6.11
N GLU A 173 3.99 2.22 -6.75
CA GLU A 173 3.75 2.51 -8.14
C GLU A 173 2.46 3.33 -8.30
N VAL A 174 2.50 4.37 -9.12
CA VAL A 174 1.35 5.23 -9.40
C VAL A 174 1.29 5.48 -10.90
N ALA A 175 0.14 5.21 -11.52
CA ALA A 175 -0.13 5.58 -12.89
C ALA A 175 -1.09 6.78 -12.92
N LEU A 176 -0.77 7.79 -13.71
CA LEU A 176 -1.53 9.05 -13.80
C LEU A 176 -1.81 9.36 -15.26
N GLU A 177 -3.05 9.70 -15.60
CA GLU A 177 -3.39 10.23 -16.92
C GLU A 177 -2.94 11.69 -17.05
N VAL A 178 -2.12 11.97 -18.06
CA VAL A 178 -1.57 13.30 -18.33
C VAL A 178 -2.36 13.96 -19.44
N TYR A 179 -3.37 14.74 -19.06
CA TYR A 179 -4.25 15.44 -20.00
C TYR A 179 -4.14 16.98 -19.91
N THR A 180 -3.59 17.52 -18.82
CA THR A 180 -3.48 18.97 -18.60
C THR A 180 -2.30 19.59 -19.36
N LYS A 181 -2.50 20.76 -19.97
CA LYS A 181 -1.43 21.52 -20.62
C LYS A 181 -0.56 22.25 -19.56
N PRO A 182 0.75 22.42 -19.78
CA PRO A 182 1.52 22.01 -20.97
C PRO A 182 1.94 20.53 -20.98
N PHE A 183 1.73 19.78 -19.90
CA PHE A 183 2.24 18.40 -19.74
C PHE A 183 1.71 17.43 -20.79
N SER A 184 0.46 17.61 -21.25
CA SER A 184 -0.11 16.82 -22.35
C SER A 184 0.53 17.07 -23.72
N LEU A 185 1.43 18.03 -23.85
CA LEU A 185 2.24 18.28 -25.05
C LEU A 185 3.71 17.84 -24.89
N LEU A 186 4.16 17.58 -23.66
CA LEU A 186 5.53 17.18 -23.35
C LEU A 186 5.65 15.64 -23.33
N PRO A 187 6.86 15.08 -23.48
CA PRO A 187 7.10 13.65 -23.24
C PRO A 187 6.68 13.24 -21.81
N LEU A 188 6.23 11.99 -21.63
CA LEU A 188 5.82 11.50 -20.29
C LEU A 188 6.94 11.63 -19.26
N SER A 189 8.20 11.51 -19.69
CA SER A 189 9.37 11.70 -18.83
C SER A 189 9.44 13.07 -18.14
N ALA A 190 8.76 14.10 -18.68
CA ALA A 190 8.66 15.43 -18.05
C ALA A 190 7.80 15.40 -16.77
N VAL A 191 6.93 14.40 -16.63
CA VAL A 191 6.13 14.13 -15.43
C VAL A 191 6.77 13.01 -14.61
N GLU A 192 7.24 11.94 -15.28
CA GLU A 192 7.76 10.74 -14.60
C GLU A 192 9.03 10.99 -13.81
N LYS A 193 10.01 11.71 -14.37
CA LYS A 193 11.28 11.98 -13.68
C LYS A 193 11.09 12.76 -12.37
N PRO A 194 10.43 13.94 -12.37
CA PRO A 194 10.19 14.65 -11.12
C PRO A 194 9.24 13.88 -10.20
N GLY A 195 8.23 13.19 -10.74
CA GLY A 195 7.32 12.36 -9.94
C GLY A 195 8.04 11.23 -9.20
N ASN A 196 8.97 10.53 -9.85
CA ASN A 196 9.79 9.48 -9.24
C ASN A 196 10.68 10.04 -8.14
N LEU A 197 11.28 11.22 -8.33
CA LEU A 197 12.10 11.85 -7.29
C LEU A 197 11.26 12.23 -6.05
N LEU A 198 10.05 12.73 -6.26
CA LEU A 198 9.13 13.05 -5.17
C LEU A 198 8.72 11.78 -4.41
N MET A 199 8.35 10.70 -5.13
CA MET A 199 7.98 9.44 -4.52
C MET A 199 9.15 8.77 -3.80
N GLN A 200 10.35 8.82 -4.37
CA GLN A 200 11.55 8.30 -3.72
C GLN A 200 11.85 9.07 -2.44
N SER A 201 11.82 10.41 -2.48
CA SER A 201 12.01 11.25 -1.29
C SER A 201 10.97 10.96 -0.21
N LEU A 202 9.74 10.65 -0.60
CA LEU A 202 8.69 10.23 0.33
C LEU A 202 9.06 8.91 1.01
N LEU A 203 9.44 7.88 0.24
CA LEU A 203 9.81 6.58 0.79
C LEU A 203 11.09 6.65 1.64
N ASP A 204 12.09 7.42 1.21
CA ASP A 204 13.34 7.62 1.95
C ASP A 204 13.10 8.23 3.34
N ARG A 205 12.00 8.98 3.51
CA ARG A 205 11.59 9.50 4.81
C ARG A 205 10.67 8.55 5.57
N LEU A 206 9.67 7.98 4.91
CA LEU A 206 8.61 7.21 5.57
C LEU A 206 9.06 5.81 6.02
N VAL A 207 9.89 5.12 5.23
CA VAL A 207 10.27 3.73 5.54
C VAL A 207 11.14 3.62 6.79
N PRO A 208 12.18 4.48 7.00
CA PRO A 208 12.92 4.47 8.26
C PRO A 208 12.03 4.78 9.47
N MET A 209 11.15 5.79 9.36
CA MET A 209 10.22 6.14 10.45
C MET A 209 9.27 4.99 10.80
N LEU A 210 8.78 4.25 9.80
CA LEU A 210 7.97 3.05 10.02
C LEU A 210 8.75 2.00 10.81
N GLY A 211 9.98 1.72 10.39
CA GLY A 211 10.82 0.73 11.06
C GLY A 211 11.10 1.08 12.52
N GLU A 212 11.49 2.32 12.81
CA GLU A 212 11.68 2.77 14.19
C GLU A 212 10.40 2.70 15.03
N GLN A 213 9.25 3.08 14.44
CA GLN A 213 7.96 3.01 15.12
C GLN A 213 7.60 1.56 15.44
N LEU A 214 7.80 0.65 14.51
CA LEU A 214 7.49 -0.77 14.67
C LEU A 214 8.29 -1.39 15.81
N LEU A 215 9.59 -1.06 15.91
CA LEU A 215 10.43 -1.50 17.02
C LEU A 215 9.95 -0.94 18.35
N ARG A 216 9.67 0.37 18.44
CA ARG A 216 9.16 0.99 19.68
C ARG A 216 7.85 0.36 20.15
N ASP A 217 6.92 0.10 19.23
CA ASP A 217 5.65 -0.52 19.56
C ASP A 217 5.82 -2.00 19.95
N TYR A 218 6.75 -2.72 19.32
CA TYR A 218 7.11 -4.09 19.70
C TYR A 218 7.67 -4.16 21.12
N HIS A 219 8.63 -3.31 21.47
CA HIS A 219 9.16 -3.26 22.84
C HIS A 219 8.09 -2.93 23.87
N SER A 220 7.21 -1.98 23.54
CA SER A 220 6.09 -1.62 24.42
C SER A 220 5.14 -2.79 24.61
N TRP A 221 4.90 -3.59 23.57
CA TRP A 221 4.06 -4.79 23.63
C TRP A 221 4.68 -5.89 24.47
N VAL A 222 5.98 -6.16 24.33
CA VAL A 222 6.70 -7.16 25.16
C VAL A 222 6.64 -6.80 26.64
N GLN A 223 6.87 -5.53 27.00
CA GLN A 223 6.82 -5.06 28.39
C GLN A 223 5.43 -5.11 29.03
N GLN A 224 4.37 -5.06 28.19
CA GLN A 224 2.98 -5.11 28.65
C GLN A 224 2.45 -6.53 28.77
N GLN A 225 3.18 -7.54 28.32
CA GLN A 225 2.81 -8.92 28.58
C GLN A 225 2.90 -9.16 30.10
N PRO A 226 1.79 -9.50 30.79
CA PRO A 226 1.87 -9.84 32.19
C PRO A 226 2.84 -11.02 32.33
N GLU A 227 3.71 -10.99 33.35
CA GLU A 227 4.49 -12.16 33.75
C GLU A 227 3.53 -13.28 34.11
N ALA A 228 3.07 -14.03 33.11
CA ALA A 228 2.27 -15.22 33.26
C ALA A 228 3.22 -16.36 33.64
N SER A 229 3.86 -16.26 34.80
CA SER A 229 4.65 -17.32 35.45
C SER A 229 5.03 -16.92 36.88
N SER A 230 4.11 -17.14 37.83
CA SER A 230 4.45 -17.55 39.21
C SER A 230 3.36 -18.48 39.71
#